data_AF-J9CYE0-F1
#
_entry.id   AF-J9CYE0-F1
#
_cell.length_a   1.000
_cell.length_b   1.000
_cell.length_c   1.000
_cell.angle_alpha   90.00
_cell.angle_beta   90.00
_cell.angle_gamma   90.00
#
_symmetry.space_group_name_H-M   'P 1'
#
loop_
_entity.id
_entity.type
_entity.pdbx_description
1 polymer ?
#
loop_
_entity_poly.entity_id
_entity_poly.type
_entity_poly.pdbx_seq_one_letter_code
_entity_poly.pdbx_strand_id
1 'polypeptide(L)'
;MNVLQALKSISGYPIPATTLQDIAAGCGLDANGEVTEEMRTKAEFKRAKAKVYLYLSEAPNVSQGGISYSFSESERNRFRMRAKSILNSLGETDESLNGQEYGYQGEDL
;
A
#
# COMPACT_ATOMS: atom_id res chain seq x y z
N MET A 1 9.20 -5.94 -15.60
CA MET A 1 9.13 -5.65 -14.15
C MET A 1 8.09 -6.58 -13.56
N ASN A 2 8.39 -7.31 -12.48
CA ASN A 2 7.41 -8.21 -11.85
C ASN A 2 6.59 -7.52 -10.74
N VAL A 3 5.54 -8.19 -10.26
CA VAL A 3 4.63 -7.64 -9.22
C VAL A 3 5.39 -7.26 -7.96
N LEU A 4 6.29 -8.12 -7.48
CA LEU A 4 7.12 -7.84 -6.30
C LEU A 4 7.98 -6.59 -6.46
N GLN A 5 8.65 -6.43 -7.60
CA GLN A 5 9.44 -5.25 -7.91
C GLN A 5 8.54 -4.02 -7.96
N ALA A 6 7.36 -4.11 -8.58
CA ALA A 6 6.42 -3.00 -8.67
C ALA A 6 5.92 -2.55 -7.29
N LEU A 7 5.61 -3.48 -6.40
CA LEU A 7 5.20 -3.18 -5.03
C LEU A 7 6.37 -2.61 -4.21
N LYS A 8 7.59 -3.17 -4.36
CA LYS A 8 8.80 -2.66 -3.71
C LYS A 8 9.12 -1.24 -4.15
N SER A 9 8.88 -0.88 -5.41
CA SER A 9 9.10 0.48 -5.92
C SER A 9 8.13 1.53 -5.38
N ILE A 10 7.07 1.16 -4.63
CA ILE A 10 6.13 2.12 -4.03
C ILE A 10 6.81 2.97 -2.94
N SER A 11 7.75 2.38 -2.21
CA SER A 11 8.41 3.04 -1.08
C SER A 11 9.87 2.62 -0.98
N GLY A 12 10.73 3.54 -0.54
CA GLY A 12 12.13 3.23 -0.22
C GLY A 12 12.29 2.41 1.06
N TYR A 13 11.22 2.21 1.84
CA TYR A 13 11.27 1.43 3.07
C TYR A 13 11.65 -0.03 2.79
N PRO A 14 12.54 -0.64 3.59
CA PRO A 14 12.94 -2.03 3.41
C PRO A 14 11.84 -3.00 3.85
N ILE A 15 10.84 -3.21 3.00
CA ILE A 15 9.79 -4.21 3.22
C ILE A 15 10.36 -5.61 2.90
N PRO A 16 10.19 -6.61 3.79
CA PRO A 16 10.58 -7.99 3.50
C PRO A 16 9.89 -8.54 2.25
N ALA A 17 10.64 -9.25 1.41
CA ALA A 17 10.08 -9.84 0.19
C ALA A 17 8.92 -10.81 0.48
N THR A 18 9.00 -11.55 1.58
CA THR A 18 7.95 -12.46 2.05
C THR A 18 6.64 -11.73 2.34
N THR A 19 6.70 -10.53 2.92
CA THR A 19 5.49 -9.72 3.17
C THR A 19 4.86 -9.26 1.86
N LEU A 20 5.66 -8.84 0.88
CA LEU A 20 5.14 -8.46 -0.43
C LEU A 20 4.57 -9.66 -1.20
N GLN A 21 5.16 -10.85 -1.04
CA GLN A 21 4.64 -12.10 -1.61
C GLN A 21 3.28 -12.45 -1.01
N ASP A 22 3.16 -12.36 0.31
CA ASP A 22 1.91 -12.62 1.03
C ASP A 22 0.81 -11.65 0.62
N ILE A 23 1.14 -10.35 0.49
CA ILE A 23 0.21 -9.34 0.00
C ILE A 23 -0.26 -9.65 -1.43
N ALA A 24 0.67 -10.02 -2.33
CA ALA A 24 0.34 -10.33 -3.71
C ALA A 24 -0.57 -11.58 -3.79
N ALA A 25 -0.19 -12.65 -3.09
CA ALA A 25 -0.95 -13.90 -3.03
C ALA A 25 -2.34 -13.69 -2.43
N GLY A 26 -2.44 -12.94 -1.32
CA GLY A 26 -3.70 -12.59 -0.66
C GLY A 26 -4.58 -11.60 -1.45
N CYS A 27 -4.11 -11.13 -2.60
CA CYS A 27 -4.88 -10.32 -3.56
C CYS A 27 -5.11 -11.05 -4.90
N GLY A 28 -4.73 -12.33 -5.00
CA GLY A 28 -4.89 -13.12 -6.22
C GLY A 28 -3.87 -12.81 -7.32
N LEU A 29 -2.77 -12.12 -7.01
CA LEU A 29 -1.71 -11.78 -7.95
C LEU A 29 -0.56 -12.79 -7.85
N ASP A 30 -0.01 -13.18 -9.01
CA ASP A 30 1.26 -13.88 -9.04
C ASP A 30 2.42 -12.92 -8.73
N ALA A 31 3.14 -13.17 -7.64
CA ALA A 31 4.22 -12.31 -7.16
C ALA A 31 5.38 -12.21 -8.17
N ASN A 32 5.60 -13.26 -8.98
CA ASN A 32 6.62 -13.32 -10.02
C ASN A 32 6.08 -12.94 -11.41
N GLY A 33 4.76 -12.77 -11.53
CA GLY A 33 4.07 -12.37 -12.75
C GLY A 33 4.55 -11.03 -13.27
N GLU A 34 4.52 -10.87 -14.58
CA GLU A 34 4.89 -9.62 -15.24
C GLU A 34 3.80 -8.57 -15.03
N VAL A 35 4.21 -7.36 -14.64
CA VAL A 35 3.30 -6.22 -14.49
C VAL A 35 3.12 -5.57 -15.85
N THR A 36 2.00 -5.88 -16.49
CA THR A 36 1.51 -5.16 -17.67
C THR A 36 0.75 -3.90 -17.27
N GLU A 37 0.56 -2.96 -18.21
CA GLU A 37 -0.24 -1.75 -17.96
C GLU A 37 -1.69 -2.09 -17.60
N GLU A 38 -2.25 -3.11 -18.23
CA GLU A 38 -3.57 -3.65 -17.93
C GLU A 38 -3.65 -4.21 -16.52
N MET A 39 -2.61 -4.90 -16.04
CA MET A 39 -2.56 -5.41 -14.68
C MET A 39 -2.57 -4.28 -13.65
N ARG A 40 -1.95 -3.13 -13.96
CA ARG A 40 -1.94 -1.97 -13.06
C ARG A 40 -3.31 -1.33 -12.85
N THR A 41 -4.22 -1.48 -13.82
CA THR A 41 -5.58 -0.92 -13.74
C THR A 41 -6.56 -1.87 -13.04
N LYS A 42 -6.23 -3.17 -12.97
CA LYS A 42 -7.04 -4.19 -12.28
C LYS A 42 -7.19 -3.91 -10.79
N ALA A 43 -8.34 -4.36 -10.26
CA ALA A 43 -8.68 -4.24 -8.85
C ALA A 43 -7.66 -4.94 -7.94
N GLU A 44 -7.19 -6.12 -8.34
CA GLU A 44 -6.22 -6.94 -7.61
C GLU A 44 -4.92 -6.16 -7.32
N PHE A 45 -4.36 -5.51 -8.34
CA PHE A 45 -3.13 -4.72 -8.20
C PHE A 45 -3.34 -3.46 -7.37
N LYS A 46 -4.48 -2.78 -7.56
CA LYS A 46 -4.86 -1.62 -6.73
C LYS A 46 -5.01 -2.03 -5.26
N ARG A 47 -5.63 -3.17 -4.98
CA ARG A 47 -5.78 -3.73 -3.64
C ARG A 47 -4.43 -4.09 -3.01
N ALA A 48 -3.54 -4.74 -3.76
CA ALA A 48 -2.19 -5.03 -3.29
C ALA A 48 -1.42 -3.74 -2.95
N LYS A 49 -1.53 -2.70 -3.80
CA LYS A 49 -0.96 -1.37 -3.54
C LYS A 49 -1.54 -0.74 -2.27
N ALA A 50 -2.84 -0.87 -2.02
CA ALA A 50 -3.47 -0.39 -0.80
C ALA A 50 -2.94 -1.10 0.45
N LYS A 51 -2.80 -2.44 0.41
CA LYS A 51 -2.20 -3.22 1.49
C LYS A 51 -0.74 -2.82 1.79
N VAL A 52 0.05 -2.51 0.77
CA VAL A 52 1.41 -1.98 0.95
C VAL A 52 1.39 -0.63 1.67
N TYR A 53 0.49 0.29 1.31
CA TYR A 53 0.35 1.56 2.04
C TYR A 53 -0.09 1.35 3.49
N LEU A 54 -1.00 0.41 3.75
CA LEU A 54 -1.41 0.08 5.11
C LEU A 54 -0.21 -0.40 5.95
N TYR A 55 0.58 -1.32 5.40
CA TYR A 55 1.81 -1.80 6.04
C TYR A 55 2.78 -0.65 6.36
N LEU A 56 2.99 0.28 5.41
CA LEU A 56 3.86 1.44 5.62
C LEU A 56 3.36 2.38 6.72
N SER A 57 2.06 2.44 6.97
CA SER A 57 1.50 3.26 8.04
C SER A 57 1.79 2.73 9.45
N GLU A 58 2.01 1.42 9.56
CA GLU A 58 2.30 0.72 10.82
C GLU A 58 3.78 0.35 10.94
N ALA A 59 4.55 0.58 9.88
CA ALA A 59 5.96 0.22 9.81
C ALA A 59 6.78 0.87 10.94
N PRO A 60 7.63 0.10 11.63
CA PRO A 60 8.53 0.65 12.63
C PRO A 60 9.62 1.50 11.98
N ASN A 61 10.14 2.46 12.73
CA ASN A 61 11.33 3.20 12.29
C ASN A 61 12.54 2.27 12.39
N VAL A 62 13.29 2.12 11.30
CA VAL A 62 14.42 1.18 11.23
C VAL A 62 15.66 1.89 10.69
N SER A 63 16.83 1.51 11.19
CA SER A 63 18.11 1.96 10.63
C SER A 63 18.87 0.76 10.10
N GLN A 64 19.26 0.80 8.82
CA GLN A 64 20.07 -0.24 8.18
C GLN A 64 21.16 0.39 7.33
N GLY A 65 22.39 -0.09 7.50
CA GLY A 65 23.54 0.36 6.67
C GLY A 65 23.82 1.87 6.76
N GLY A 66 23.52 2.51 7.89
CA GLY A 66 23.68 3.97 8.06
C GLY A 66 22.53 4.81 7.48
N ILE A 67 21.51 4.18 6.88
CA ILE A 67 20.31 4.86 6.39
C ILE A 67 19.17 4.62 7.39
N SER A 68 18.56 5.72 7.85
CA SER A 68 17.40 5.68 8.75
C SER A 68 16.11 5.87 7.96
N TYR A 69 15.22 4.90 8.06
CA TYR A 69 13.87 4.93 7.49
C TYR A 69 12.89 5.21 8.62
N SER A 70 12.37 6.43 8.64
CA SER A 70 11.41 6.89 9.64
C SER A 70 10.26 7.61 8.94
N PHE A 71 9.05 7.40 9.43
CA PHE A 71 7.87 8.12 8.97
C PHE A 71 7.28 8.92 10.12
N SER A 72 7.01 10.20 9.86
CA SER A 72 6.23 11.06 10.75
C SER A 72 4.78 10.55 10.87
N GLU A 73 4.08 10.95 11.94
CA GLU A 73 2.67 10.61 12.11
C GLU A 73 1.81 11.10 10.94
N SER A 74 2.12 12.28 10.41
CA SER A 74 1.47 12.84 9.22
C SER A 74 1.65 11.96 7.97
N GLU A 75 2.85 11.41 7.74
CA GLU A 75 3.10 10.49 6.63
C GLU A 75 2.37 9.17 6.82
N ARG A 76 2.41 8.61 8.03
CA ARG A 76 1.67 7.39 8.38
C ARG A 76 0.17 7.57 8.14
N ASN A 77 -0.39 8.71 8.56
CA ASN A 77 -1.79 9.04 8.32
C ASN A 77 -2.10 9.16 6.81
N ARG A 78 -1.23 9.81 6.03
CA ARG A 78 -1.37 9.89 4.56
C ARG A 78 -1.34 8.51 3.91
N PHE A 79 -0.52 7.58 4.38
CA PHE A 79 -0.52 6.21 3.87
C PHE A 79 -1.84 5.49 4.17
N ARG A 80 -2.39 5.62 5.38
CA ARG A 80 -3.73 5.09 5.71
C ARG A 80 -4.81 5.66 4.82
N MET A 81 -4.83 6.98 4.65
CA MET A 81 -5.81 7.65 3.79
C MET A 81 -5.72 7.20 2.34
N ARG A 82 -4.50 7.03 1.80
CA ARG A 82 -4.29 6.50 0.45
C ARG A 82 -4.77 5.05 0.31
N ALA A 83 -4.48 4.20 1.30
CA ALA A 83 -4.96 2.83 1.32
C ALA A 83 -6.50 2.79 1.32
N LYS A 84 -7.13 3.54 2.23
CA LYS A 84 -8.60 3.65 2.34
C LYS A 84 -9.24 4.16 1.05
N SER A 85 -8.69 5.22 0.45
CA SER A 85 -9.19 5.81 -0.80
C SER A 85 -9.18 4.80 -1.95
N ILE A 86 -8.12 4.01 -2.08
CA ILE A 86 -8.03 2.97 -3.12
C ILE A 86 -9.07 1.87 -2.88
N LEU A 87 -9.20 1.37 -1.65
CA LEU A 87 -10.16 0.30 -1.33
C LEU A 87 -11.61 0.76 -1.50
N ASN A 88 -11.92 1.98 -1.07
CA ASN A 88 -13.24 2.58 -1.27
C ASN A 88 -13.56 2.74 -2.77
N SER A 89 -12.59 3.17 -3.59
CA SER A 89 -12.75 3.22 -5.06
C SER A 89 -12.99 1.85 -5.70
N LEU A 90 -12.66 0.74 -5.03
CA LEU A 90 -12.94 -0.62 -5.47
C LEU A 90 -14.28 -1.16 -4.95
N GLY A 91 -15.02 -0.36 -4.17
CA GLY A 91 -16.25 -0.81 -3.49
C GLY A 91 -15.98 -1.73 -2.29
N GLU A 92 -14.72 -1.88 -1.88
CA GLU A 92 -14.34 -2.63 -0.69
C GLU A 92 -14.34 -1.69 0.52
N THR A 93 -15.49 -1.58 1.18
CA THR A 93 -15.59 -0.93 2.49
C THR A 93 -15.13 -1.94 3.54
N ASP A 94 -13.81 -2.03 3.74
CA ASP A 94 -13.26 -2.90 4.78
C ASP A 94 -13.64 -2.32 6.15
N GLU A 95 -14.63 -2.93 6.82
CA GLU A 95 -15.05 -2.54 8.17
C GLU A 95 -13.90 -2.62 9.18
N SER A 96 -12.85 -3.41 8.91
CA SER A 96 -11.65 -3.48 9.74
C SER A 96 -10.74 -2.25 9.62
N LEU A 97 -10.97 -1.36 8.65
CA LEU A 97 -10.29 -0.07 8.48
C LEU A 97 -11.06 1.12 9.06
N ASN A 98 -12.26 0.91 9.62
CA ASN A 98 -13.08 1.94 10.28
C ASN A 98 -12.54 2.37 11.66
N GLY A 99 -11.22 2.30 11.87
CA GLY A 99 -10.54 3.15 12.84
C GLY A 99 -10.42 4.57 12.28
N GLN A 100 -11.37 5.42 12.67
CA GLN A 100 -11.50 6.85 12.37
C GLN A 100 -11.77 7.20 10.89
N GLU A 101 -13.03 7.49 10.59
CA GLU A 101 -13.44 8.43 9.57
C GLU A 101 -12.83 9.81 9.87
N TYR A 102 -11.87 10.24 9.05
CA TYR A 102 -11.63 11.66 8.85
C TYR A 102 -12.06 11.97 7.43
N GLY A 103 -13.27 12.52 7.31
CA GLY A 103 -13.75 13.13 6.08
C GLY A 103 -12.86 14.31 5.76
N TYR A 104 -12.11 14.22 4.66
CA TYR A 104 -11.63 15.41 3.97
C TYR A 104 -12.43 15.51 2.67
N GLN A 105 -13.59 16.13 2.78
CA GLN A 105 -14.33 16.67 1.65
C GLN A 105 -13.59 17.95 1.26
N GLY A 106 -12.66 17.83 0.30
CA GLY A 106 -12.08 19.01 -0.34
C GLY A 106 -13.19 19.68 -1.11
N GLU A 107 -13.72 20.77 -0.55
CA GLU A 107 -14.64 21.66 -1.26
C GLU A 107 -13.91 22.25 -2.48
N ASP A 108 -14.67 22.26 -3.58
CA ASP A 108 -14.36 22.89 -4.86
C ASP A 108 -13.81 24.31 -4.69
N LEU A 109 -12.74 24.66 -5.42
CA LEU A 109 -12.25 26.02 -5.58
C LEU A 109 -11.74 26.23 -7.01
#